data_AF-A0AAV3QVZ8-F1
#
_entry.id   AF-A0AAV3QVZ8-F1
#
_cell.length_a   1.000
_cell.length_b   1.000
_cell.length_c   1.000
_cell.angle_alpha   90.00
_cell.angle_beta   90.00
_cell.angle_gamma   90.00
#
_symmetry.space_group_name_H-M   'P 1'
#
loop_
_entity.id
_entity.type
_entity.pdbx_description
1 polymer ?
#
loop_
_entity_poly.entity_id
_entity_poly.type
_entity_poly.pdbx_seq_one_letter_code
_entity_poly.pdbx_strand_id
1 'polypeptide(L)'
;MAAQTILLTASNVSANPVDLKNIERSLRPKPLSHVFSTPRLPSSISSSSYTTFALFKSKTKAPLKKAEPKSKPKVEDGIFGTSGGFGFTKQNELFVGRVAMIGFAASLLGEAITGKGILSQLNIETGIPIYEAEPLLLFFILFNLLGAIGALGDRGRFVDDSPTGLEKAVIPPGKGLRSALGLGQGPLFGFTKANELFVGRLAQLGIVFSIIGEIVTGKGALAQLNFETGVPINEIEPLLLFNIVFFFIAAINPGTGKFVTDEEDE
;
A
#
# COMPACT_ATOMS: atom_id res chain seq x y z
N MET A 1 -18.44 71.22 -5.08
CA MET A 1 -19.32 70.06 -4.86
C MET A 1 -18.55 69.07 -3.99
N ALA A 2 -18.73 69.15 -2.66
CA ALA A 2 -19.46 68.18 -1.80
C ALA A 2 -18.75 66.79 -1.78
N ALA A 3 -18.01 66.32 -0.76
CA ALA A 3 -18.13 66.28 0.71
C ALA A 3 -19.23 65.34 1.25
N GLN A 4 -18.79 64.19 1.81
CA GLN A 4 -19.40 63.28 2.81
C GLN A 4 -18.37 62.14 2.97
N THR A 5 -17.57 61.95 4.04
CA THR A 5 -17.78 61.89 5.50
C THR A 5 -18.68 60.73 5.93
N ILE A 6 -18.09 59.61 6.33
CA ILE A 6 -18.67 58.72 7.35
C ILE A 6 -17.57 58.35 8.36
N LEU A 7 -17.95 58.59 9.61
CA LEU A 7 -17.19 58.67 10.85
C LEU A 7 -17.10 57.29 11.53
N LEU A 8 -15.99 57.08 12.24
CA LEU A 8 -15.82 55.99 13.21
C LEU A 8 -16.86 56.03 14.33
N THR A 9 -17.34 54.87 14.76
CA THR A 9 -17.75 54.65 16.15
C THR A 9 -17.17 53.34 16.67
N ALA A 10 -16.22 53.47 17.57
CA ALA A 10 -15.78 52.42 18.47
C ALA A 10 -16.77 52.31 19.65
N SER A 11 -17.07 51.08 20.07
CA SER A 11 -17.67 50.81 21.38
C SER A 11 -16.99 49.59 21.99
N ASN A 12 -16.42 49.85 23.17
CA ASN A 12 -15.64 48.95 24.01
C ASN A 12 -16.47 47.79 24.57
N VAL A 13 -15.90 46.59 24.58
CA VAL A 13 -16.14 45.60 25.63
C VAL A 13 -14.79 45.06 26.10
N SER A 14 -14.61 45.14 27.41
CA SER A 14 -13.40 44.87 28.19
C SER A 14 -13.45 43.47 28.81
N ALA A 15 -12.25 42.91 29.06
CA ALA A 15 -11.90 41.79 29.96
C ALA A 15 -12.26 40.36 29.48
N ASN A 16 -11.39 39.33 29.50
CA ASN A 16 -10.19 39.02 30.28
C ASN A 16 -9.16 38.20 29.47
N PRO A 17 -7.85 38.26 29.78
CA PRO A 17 -6.82 37.46 29.14
C PRO A 17 -6.87 36.01 29.67
N VAL A 18 -7.35 35.08 28.85
CA VAL A 18 -7.27 33.65 29.17
C VAL A 18 -5.84 33.18 28.92
N ASP A 19 -5.25 32.73 30.02
CA ASP A 19 -3.86 32.33 30.25
C ASP A 19 -3.40 31.20 29.30
N LEU A 20 -2.71 31.58 28.22
CA LEU A 20 -2.08 30.69 27.23
C LEU A 20 -0.93 29.83 27.79
N LYS A 21 -0.65 29.88 29.10
CA LYS A 21 0.40 29.07 29.77
C LYS A 21 -0.07 27.69 30.26
N ASN A 22 -1.37 27.37 30.16
CA ASN A 22 -1.91 26.12 30.72
C ASN A 22 -2.10 24.97 29.71
N ILE A 23 -1.85 25.17 28.41
CA ILE A 23 -1.96 24.10 27.40
C ILE A 23 -0.61 23.39 27.17
N GLU A 24 0.54 24.06 27.37
CA GLU A 24 1.87 23.44 27.24
C GLU A 24 2.31 22.57 28.44
N ARG A 25 1.55 22.53 29.53
CA ARG A 25 1.87 21.68 30.70
C ARG A 25 1.30 20.26 30.62
N SER A 26 0.56 19.92 29.56
CA SER A 26 -0.12 18.63 29.42
C SER A 26 0.70 17.54 28.71
N LEU A 27 1.95 17.78 28.32
CA LEU A 27 2.79 16.81 27.61
C LEU A 27 4.22 16.74 28.17
N ARG A 28 4.35 16.40 29.46
CA ARG A 28 5.64 15.99 30.04
C ARG A 28 5.50 14.68 30.83
N PRO A 29 6.19 13.58 30.44
CA PRO A 29 6.15 12.34 31.21
C PRO A 29 6.91 12.51 32.53
N LYS A 30 6.28 12.09 33.64
CA LYS A 30 6.92 11.99 34.97
C LYS A 30 7.62 10.64 35.11
N PRO A 31 8.80 10.58 35.77
CA PRO A 31 9.59 9.37 35.89
C PRO A 31 8.94 8.31 36.81
N LEU A 32 8.92 7.06 36.32
CA LEU A 32 8.46 5.86 37.01
C LEU A 32 9.48 5.36 38.05
N SER A 33 9.72 6.16 39.08
CA SER A 33 10.42 5.71 40.29
C SER A 33 9.55 6.07 41.48
N HIS A 34 9.33 5.11 42.37
CA HIS A 34 8.41 5.14 43.53
C HIS A 34 7.05 4.45 43.32
N VAL A 35 7.11 3.16 42.95
CA VAL A 35 6.02 2.21 43.21
C VAL A 35 6.49 1.27 44.32
N PHE A 36 6.20 1.72 45.54
CA PHE A 36 5.94 0.97 46.77
C PHE A 36 7.05 0.13 47.43
N SER A 37 7.77 0.86 48.29
CA SER A 37 8.29 0.43 49.58
C SER A 37 7.23 -0.32 50.42
N THR A 38 7.65 -1.38 51.09
CA THR A 38 6.88 -2.17 52.07
C THR A 38 6.75 -1.44 53.41
N PRO A 39 5.66 -1.64 54.17
CA PRO A 39 5.67 -1.49 55.62
C PRO A 39 5.60 -2.86 56.32
N ARG A 40 6.28 -2.97 57.46
CA ARG A 40 6.41 -4.18 58.28
C ARG A 40 5.75 -3.97 59.67
N LEU A 41 5.20 -5.08 60.19
CA LEU A 41 4.81 -5.44 61.59
C LEU A 41 3.44 -4.97 62.16
N PRO A 42 2.86 -5.65 63.19
CA PRO A 42 3.13 -7.00 63.77
C PRO A 42 1.89 -7.93 63.95
N SER A 43 2.21 -9.14 64.44
CA SER A 43 1.45 -10.34 64.83
C SER A 43 0.09 -10.22 65.58
N SER A 44 -0.85 -11.15 65.34
CA SER A 44 -1.15 -12.33 66.21
C SER A 44 -2.49 -13.07 65.89
N ILE A 45 -2.46 -14.42 65.92
CA ILE A 45 -3.51 -15.39 66.39
C ILE A 45 -4.83 -15.48 65.54
N SER A 46 -5.53 -16.60 65.26
CA SER A 46 -5.53 -18.02 65.63
C SER A 46 -6.20 -18.87 64.51
N SER A 47 -5.79 -20.13 64.50
CA SER A 47 -6.31 -21.35 63.87
C SER A 47 -7.74 -21.43 63.31
N SER A 48 -7.86 -22.02 62.12
CA SER A 48 -8.79 -23.12 61.87
C SER A 48 -8.31 -23.98 60.70
N SER A 49 -8.11 -25.27 60.94
CA SER A 49 -7.61 -26.25 59.99
C SER A 49 -8.74 -26.76 59.11
N TYR A 50 -8.71 -26.43 57.82
CA TYR A 50 -9.52 -27.10 56.79
C TYR A 50 -8.57 -27.63 55.72
N THR A 51 -8.35 -28.95 55.72
CA THR A 51 -7.57 -29.62 54.68
C THR A 51 -8.40 -29.68 53.39
N THR A 52 -8.23 -28.68 52.53
CA THR A 52 -8.81 -28.71 51.18
C THR A 52 -7.89 -29.54 50.29
N PHE A 53 -8.27 -30.78 50.01
CA PHE A 53 -7.62 -31.60 48.99
C PHE A 53 -8.00 -31.07 47.61
N ALA A 54 -7.12 -30.28 47.00
CA ALA A 54 -7.24 -29.93 45.59
C ALA A 54 -6.77 -31.13 44.75
N LEU A 55 -7.71 -31.82 44.10
CA LEU A 55 -7.42 -32.81 43.07
C LEU A 55 -6.90 -32.08 41.83
N PHE A 56 -5.59 -31.84 41.79
CA PHE A 56 -4.90 -31.30 40.62
C PHE A 56 -4.91 -32.38 39.54
N LYS A 57 -5.87 -32.32 38.60
CA LYS A 57 -5.72 -33.01 37.32
C LYS A 57 -4.51 -32.39 36.63
N SER A 58 -3.39 -33.11 36.62
CA SER A 58 -2.26 -32.77 35.78
C SER A 58 -2.76 -32.70 34.34
N LYS A 59 -2.93 -31.50 33.79
CA LYS A 59 -2.94 -31.35 32.34
C LYS A 59 -1.63 -31.96 31.87
N THR A 60 -1.73 -33.07 31.14
CA THR A 60 -0.64 -33.65 30.38
C THR A 60 0.02 -32.51 29.64
N LYS A 61 1.22 -32.11 30.10
CA LYS A 61 2.07 -31.18 29.39
C LYS A 61 2.23 -31.80 28.01
N ALA A 62 1.73 -31.13 26.98
CA ALA A 62 2.00 -31.54 25.60
C ALA A 62 3.51 -31.79 25.53
N PRO A 63 3.95 -32.96 25.01
CA PRO A 63 5.36 -33.29 24.99
C PRO A 63 6.05 -32.11 24.33
N LEU A 64 6.99 -31.50 25.06
CA LEU A 64 7.86 -30.49 24.52
C LEU A 64 8.55 -31.21 23.36
N LYS A 65 8.08 -30.99 22.13
CA LYS A 65 8.82 -31.39 20.93
C LYS A 65 10.13 -30.66 21.08
N LYS A 66 11.12 -31.37 21.60
CA LYS A 66 12.53 -31.03 21.46
C LYS A 66 12.84 -31.29 19.99
N ALA A 67 12.24 -30.47 19.13
CA ALA A 67 12.79 -30.23 17.82
C ALA A 67 14.10 -29.52 18.10
N GLU A 68 15.21 -30.11 17.66
CA GLU A 68 16.42 -29.35 17.41
C GLU A 68 16.01 -28.04 16.73
N PRO A 69 16.58 -26.88 17.13
CA PRO A 69 16.28 -25.65 16.43
C PRO A 69 16.80 -25.84 15.00
N LYS A 70 15.93 -26.28 14.08
CA LYS A 70 16.17 -26.13 12.66
C LYS A 70 16.47 -24.66 12.49
N SER A 71 17.68 -24.37 12.06
CA SER A 71 18.12 -22.99 11.84
C SER A 71 17.12 -22.38 10.88
N LYS A 72 16.28 -21.46 11.38
CA LYS A 72 15.32 -20.73 10.54
C LYS A 72 16.10 -20.21 9.33
N PRO A 73 15.77 -20.61 8.09
CA PRO A 73 16.47 -20.11 6.92
C PRO A 73 16.25 -18.60 6.90
N LYS A 74 17.35 -17.84 6.97
CA LYS A 74 17.30 -16.39 6.83
C LYS A 74 17.06 -16.09 5.35
N VAL A 75 15.82 -15.80 4.99
CA VAL A 75 15.47 -15.37 3.64
C VAL A 75 15.93 -13.92 3.47
N GLU A 76 16.58 -13.62 2.34
CA GLU A 76 17.11 -12.31 1.99
C GLU A 76 16.12 -11.55 1.10
N ASP A 77 14.92 -11.33 1.62
CA ASP A 77 13.76 -10.77 0.90
C ASP A 77 13.25 -9.45 1.50
N GLY A 78 13.91 -8.89 2.51
CA GLY A 78 13.60 -7.59 3.09
C GLY A 78 14.05 -6.42 2.22
N ILE A 79 13.97 -5.21 2.78
CA ILE A 79 14.39 -3.97 2.09
C ILE A 79 15.82 -4.13 1.56
N PHE A 80 16.05 -3.81 0.29
CA PHE A 80 17.33 -3.99 -0.41
C PHE A 80 18.00 -5.37 -0.21
N GLY A 81 17.21 -6.44 -0.03
CA GLY A 81 17.70 -7.81 0.18
C GLY A 81 18.14 -8.14 1.60
N THR A 82 17.80 -7.32 2.59
CA THR A 82 18.15 -7.60 3.99
C THR A 82 17.34 -8.76 4.57
N SER A 83 17.95 -9.58 5.44
CA SER A 83 17.27 -10.71 6.12
C SER A 83 16.65 -10.34 7.48
N GLY A 84 16.47 -9.04 7.74
CA GLY A 84 16.03 -8.52 9.04
C GLY A 84 14.51 -8.56 9.28
N GLY A 85 13.73 -9.14 8.38
CA GLY A 85 12.26 -9.12 8.46
C GLY A 85 11.65 -7.72 8.32
N PHE A 86 12.41 -6.76 7.79
CA PHE A 86 12.00 -5.37 7.57
C PHE A 86 11.76 -5.11 6.08
N GLY A 87 10.77 -4.29 5.75
CA GLY A 87 10.37 -4.00 4.37
C GLY A 87 8.97 -4.54 4.04
N PHE A 88 8.54 -4.30 2.80
CA PHE A 88 7.25 -4.74 2.28
C PHE A 88 7.14 -6.27 2.26
N THR A 89 5.92 -6.75 2.47
CA THR A 89 5.53 -8.11 2.09
C THR A 89 4.97 -8.08 0.67
N LYS A 90 4.86 -9.23 0.01
CA LYS A 90 4.18 -9.32 -1.29
C LYS A 90 2.73 -8.81 -1.26
N GLN A 91 2.05 -8.85 -0.11
CA GLN A 91 0.72 -8.24 0.01
C GLN A 91 0.78 -6.71 -0.06
N ASN A 92 1.78 -6.09 0.57
CA ASN A 92 1.99 -4.64 0.51
C ASN A 92 2.32 -4.21 -0.92
N GLU A 93 3.22 -4.92 -1.59
CA GLU A 93 3.55 -4.65 -2.98
C GLU A 93 2.34 -4.80 -3.91
N LEU A 94 1.52 -5.85 -3.71
CA LEU A 94 0.32 -6.07 -4.49
C LEU A 94 -0.68 -4.93 -4.31
N PHE A 95 -0.84 -4.41 -3.09
CA PHE A 95 -1.67 -3.23 -2.84
C PHE A 95 -1.13 -1.99 -3.55
N VAL A 96 0.17 -1.69 -3.41
CA VAL A 96 0.81 -0.55 -4.08
C VAL A 96 0.69 -0.68 -5.61
N GLY A 97 0.86 -1.90 -6.14
CA GLY A 97 0.65 -2.23 -7.54
C GLY A 97 -0.77 -1.91 -8.00
N ARG A 98 -1.81 -2.25 -7.23
CA ARG A 98 -3.21 -1.89 -7.56
C ARG A 98 -3.44 -0.38 -7.58
N VAL A 99 -2.84 0.34 -6.62
CA VAL A 99 -2.89 1.82 -6.61
C VAL A 99 -2.23 2.39 -7.86
N ALA A 100 -1.09 1.84 -8.27
CA ALA A 100 -0.41 2.24 -9.50
C ALA A 100 -1.22 1.91 -10.76
N MET A 101 -1.89 0.75 -10.83
CA MET A 101 -2.80 0.42 -11.93
C MET A 101 -3.92 1.45 -12.07
N ILE A 102 -4.57 1.82 -10.95
CA ILE A 102 -5.64 2.83 -10.95
C ILE A 102 -5.08 4.20 -11.33
N GLY A 103 -3.96 4.61 -10.73
CA GLY A 103 -3.33 5.90 -11.02
C GLY A 103 -2.92 6.02 -12.48
N PHE A 104 -2.35 4.96 -13.06
CA PHE A 104 -1.96 4.94 -14.47
C PHE A 104 -3.18 4.96 -15.41
N ALA A 105 -4.19 4.14 -15.14
CA ALA A 105 -5.42 4.14 -15.91
C ALA A 105 -6.14 5.51 -15.85
N ALA A 106 -6.17 6.14 -14.67
CA ALA A 106 -6.76 7.47 -14.49
C ALA A 106 -5.96 8.57 -15.19
N SER A 107 -4.63 8.49 -15.19
CA SER A 107 -3.75 9.40 -15.94
C SER A 107 -4.06 9.35 -17.44
N LEU A 108 -4.08 8.14 -18.02
CA LEU A 108 -4.38 7.92 -19.43
C LEU A 108 -5.80 8.37 -19.81
N LEU A 109 -6.79 8.01 -18.99
CA LEU A 109 -8.19 8.39 -19.23
C LEU A 109 -8.38 9.90 -19.11
N GLY A 110 -7.78 10.52 -18.09
CA GLY A 110 -7.84 11.96 -17.87
C GLY A 110 -7.25 12.72 -19.05
N GLU A 111 -6.09 12.29 -19.56
CA GLU A 111 -5.48 12.89 -20.75
C GLU A 111 -6.32 12.66 -22.02
N ALA A 112 -6.87 11.47 -22.21
CA ALA A 112 -7.75 11.19 -23.36
C ALA A 112 -9.00 12.09 -23.38
N ILE A 113 -9.55 12.44 -22.22
CA ILE A 113 -10.74 13.30 -22.12
C ILE A 113 -10.38 14.79 -22.18
N THR A 114 -9.30 15.20 -21.51
CA THR A 114 -8.97 16.62 -21.30
C THR A 114 -7.94 17.17 -22.30
N GLY A 115 -7.20 16.29 -22.97
CA GLY A 115 -6.04 16.63 -23.79
C GLY A 115 -4.82 17.10 -22.99
N LYS A 116 -4.83 16.99 -21.66
CA LYS A 116 -3.75 17.44 -20.77
C LYS A 116 -3.14 16.26 -20.02
N GLY A 117 -1.82 16.22 -19.92
CA GLY A 117 -1.13 15.25 -19.07
C GLY A 117 -1.53 15.36 -17.59
N ILE A 118 -1.21 14.34 -16.81
CA ILE A 118 -1.66 14.23 -15.42
C ILE A 118 -1.02 15.30 -14.52
N LEU A 119 0.24 15.64 -14.77
CA LEU A 119 0.93 16.68 -13.99
C LEU A 119 0.32 18.05 -14.29
N SER A 120 0.02 18.32 -15.56
CA SER A 120 -0.70 19.54 -15.95
C SER A 120 -2.09 19.63 -15.30
N GLN A 121 -2.83 18.52 -15.22
CA GLN A 121 -4.13 18.47 -14.51
C GLN A 121 -3.99 18.72 -13.00
N LEU A 122 -2.88 18.34 -12.40
CA LEU A 122 -2.55 18.59 -10.99
C LEU A 122 -1.93 19.98 -10.74
N ASN A 123 -1.79 20.81 -11.78
CA ASN A 123 -1.12 22.12 -11.73
C ASN A 123 0.35 22.04 -11.29
N ILE A 124 1.03 20.95 -11.66
CA ILE A 124 2.48 20.79 -11.46
C ILE A 124 3.20 21.27 -12.72
N GLU A 125 4.37 21.88 -12.54
CA GLU A 125 5.20 22.39 -13.63
C GLU A 125 5.75 21.25 -14.49
N THR A 126 5.68 21.43 -15.82
CA THR A 126 6.09 20.44 -16.83
C THR A 126 6.92 21.11 -17.92
N GLY A 127 7.75 20.34 -18.63
CA GLY A 127 8.69 20.89 -19.62
C GLY A 127 9.92 21.55 -18.97
N ILE A 128 10.27 21.10 -17.77
CA ILE A 128 11.40 21.58 -16.96
C ILE A 128 12.40 20.44 -16.77
N PRO A 129 13.68 20.73 -16.54
CA PRO A 129 14.64 19.68 -16.22
C PRO A 129 14.28 19.00 -14.89
N ILE A 130 14.60 17.70 -14.77
CA ILE A 130 14.19 16.86 -13.64
C ILE A 130 14.64 17.42 -12.27
N TYR A 131 15.78 18.11 -12.21
CA TYR A 131 16.29 18.67 -10.96
C TYR A 131 15.50 19.90 -10.46
N GLU A 132 14.66 20.49 -11.31
CA GLU A 132 13.74 21.58 -10.94
C GLU A 132 12.36 21.06 -10.55
N ALA A 133 12.06 19.79 -10.84
CA ALA A 133 10.76 19.20 -10.52
C ALA A 133 10.51 19.12 -9.01
N GLU A 134 9.24 19.11 -8.63
CA GLU A 134 8.82 19.10 -7.24
C GLU A 134 9.43 17.90 -6.47
N PRO A 135 10.08 18.12 -5.31
CA PRO A 135 10.74 17.04 -4.57
C PRO A 135 9.80 15.88 -4.17
N LEU A 136 8.53 16.18 -3.88
CA LEU A 136 7.55 15.15 -3.53
C LEU A 136 7.19 14.27 -4.74
N LEU A 137 7.15 14.85 -5.94
CA LEU A 137 6.97 14.10 -7.18
C LEU A 137 8.18 13.23 -7.48
N LEU A 138 9.40 13.74 -7.29
CA LEU A 138 10.62 12.96 -7.43
C LEU A 138 10.68 11.79 -6.43
N PHE A 139 10.24 12.01 -5.20
CA PHE A 139 10.10 10.95 -4.20
C PHE A 139 9.06 9.91 -4.64
N PHE A 140 7.91 10.32 -5.16
CA PHE A 140 6.89 9.42 -5.69
C PHE A 140 7.42 8.55 -6.84
N ILE A 141 8.19 9.15 -7.75
CA ILE A 141 8.87 8.43 -8.85
C ILE A 141 9.85 7.40 -8.29
N LEU A 142 10.74 7.81 -7.38
CA LEU A 142 11.73 6.93 -6.76
C LEU A 142 11.05 5.78 -6.01
N PHE A 143 10.01 6.07 -5.23
CA PHE A 143 9.24 5.09 -4.48
C PHE A 143 8.64 4.03 -5.41
N ASN A 144 8.01 4.44 -6.51
CA ASN A 144 7.43 3.49 -7.47
C ASN A 144 8.47 2.69 -8.24
N LEU A 145 9.64 3.26 -8.56
CA LEU A 145 10.75 2.51 -9.16
C LEU A 145 11.28 1.43 -8.22
N LEU A 146 11.55 1.81 -6.97
CA LEU A 146 12.04 0.87 -5.95
C LEU A 146 10.99 -0.20 -5.64
N GLY A 147 9.71 0.16 -5.60
CA GLY A 147 8.61 -0.77 -5.44
C GLY A 147 8.47 -1.74 -6.62
N ALA A 148 8.61 -1.24 -7.86
CA ALA A 148 8.48 -2.07 -9.06
C ALA A 148 9.54 -3.16 -9.16
N ILE A 149 10.76 -2.91 -8.64
CA ILE A 149 11.85 -3.88 -8.61
C ILE A 149 11.89 -4.71 -7.32
N GLY A 150 10.98 -4.49 -6.38
CA GLY A 150 10.95 -5.17 -5.08
C GLY A 150 12.03 -4.73 -4.08
N ALA A 151 12.73 -3.62 -4.34
CA ALA A 151 13.77 -3.11 -3.46
C ALA A 151 13.22 -2.59 -2.11
N LEU A 152 11.93 -2.29 -2.04
CA LEU A 152 11.24 -1.92 -0.80
C LEU A 152 10.92 -3.13 0.11
N GLY A 153 11.21 -4.35 -0.36
CA GLY A 153 10.95 -5.62 0.30
C GLY A 153 9.98 -6.48 -0.50
N ASP A 154 10.28 -7.77 -0.63
CA ASP A 154 9.55 -8.76 -1.41
C ASP A 154 9.17 -9.98 -0.55
N ARG A 155 8.88 -9.74 0.73
CA ARG A 155 8.80 -10.80 1.75
C ARG A 155 7.59 -11.72 1.59
N GLY A 156 7.78 -12.99 1.94
CA GLY A 156 6.78 -14.06 1.84
C GLY A 156 6.53 -14.50 0.40
N ARG A 157 5.56 -15.40 0.20
CA ARG A 157 5.26 -15.96 -1.13
C ARG A 157 3.77 -16.10 -1.39
N PHE A 158 3.39 -16.02 -2.66
CA PHE A 158 2.06 -16.43 -3.10
C PHE A 158 2.10 -17.90 -3.49
N VAL A 159 1.18 -18.68 -2.94
CA VAL A 159 1.00 -20.10 -3.25
C VAL A 159 -0.39 -20.27 -3.84
N ASP A 160 -0.49 -20.97 -4.96
CA ASP A 160 -1.78 -21.20 -5.61
C ASP A 160 -2.62 -22.20 -4.82
N ASP A 161 -3.90 -21.87 -4.65
CA ASP A 161 -4.86 -22.76 -4.00
C ASP A 161 -5.34 -23.80 -5.01
N SER A 162 -4.66 -24.96 -5.06
CA SER A 162 -4.93 -26.12 -5.95
C SER A 162 -4.60 -25.89 -7.44
N PRO A 163 -4.38 -26.95 -8.26
CA PRO A 163 -3.78 -26.77 -9.56
C PRO A 163 -4.81 -26.13 -10.50
N THR A 164 -4.71 -24.83 -10.70
CA THR A 164 -4.99 -24.17 -11.98
C THR A 164 -3.95 -24.59 -13.02
N GLY A 165 -3.56 -25.87 -13.02
CA GLY A 165 -2.80 -26.48 -14.08
C GLY A 165 -3.65 -26.52 -15.34
N LEU A 166 -2.97 -26.55 -16.48
CA LEU A 166 -3.53 -26.60 -17.83
C LEU A 166 -4.78 -27.49 -18.00
N GLU A 167 -4.99 -28.49 -17.15
CA GLU A 167 -6.13 -29.41 -17.18
C GLU A 167 -7.52 -28.74 -17.04
N LYS A 168 -7.62 -27.57 -16.39
CA LYS A 168 -8.88 -26.79 -16.33
C LYS A 168 -8.90 -25.62 -17.33
N ALA A 169 -7.74 -25.29 -17.92
CA ALA A 169 -7.58 -24.24 -18.92
C ALA A 169 -7.76 -24.74 -20.37
N VAL A 170 -7.83 -26.07 -20.58
CA VAL A 170 -8.39 -26.64 -21.80
C VAL A 170 -9.88 -26.33 -21.81
N ILE A 171 -10.25 -25.23 -22.48
CA ILE A 171 -11.63 -24.88 -22.76
C ILE A 171 -12.20 -26.02 -23.61
N PRO A 172 -13.20 -26.78 -23.14
CA PRO A 172 -13.83 -27.79 -23.98
C PRO A 172 -14.38 -27.07 -25.23
N PRO A 173 -14.15 -27.60 -26.44
CA PRO A 173 -14.60 -26.96 -27.67
C PRO A 173 -16.11 -26.76 -27.59
N GLY A 174 -16.56 -25.50 -27.62
CA GLY A 174 -17.98 -25.12 -27.50
C GLY A 174 -18.35 -24.18 -26.35
N LYS A 175 -17.44 -23.89 -25.39
CA LYS A 175 -17.67 -22.81 -24.42
C LYS A 175 -17.26 -21.46 -25.00
N GLY A 176 -18.24 -20.58 -25.23
CA GLY A 176 -18.09 -19.33 -25.98
C GLY A 176 -17.11 -18.31 -25.40
N LEU A 177 -16.94 -17.19 -26.11
CA LEU A 177 -15.98 -16.08 -25.87
C LEU A 177 -15.78 -15.71 -24.38
N ARG A 178 -16.83 -15.81 -23.56
CA ARG A 178 -16.80 -15.57 -22.11
C ARG A 178 -15.91 -16.55 -21.33
N SER A 179 -15.91 -17.84 -21.65
CA SER A 179 -15.00 -18.80 -21.01
C SER A 179 -13.56 -18.67 -21.52
N ALA A 180 -13.37 -18.25 -22.78
CA ALA A 180 -12.04 -18.01 -23.35
C ALA A 180 -11.36 -16.77 -22.76
N LEU A 181 -12.13 -15.74 -22.44
CA LEU A 181 -11.66 -14.53 -21.74
C LEU A 181 -11.54 -14.72 -20.22
N GLY A 182 -11.75 -15.92 -19.68
CA GLY A 182 -11.69 -16.15 -18.23
C GLY A 182 -12.82 -15.48 -17.44
N LEU A 183 -13.91 -15.04 -18.08
CA LEU A 183 -15.16 -14.54 -17.45
C LEU A 183 -16.07 -15.69 -16.98
N GLY A 184 -15.51 -16.88 -16.73
CA GLY A 184 -16.22 -18.06 -16.27
C GLY A 184 -16.37 -18.14 -14.75
N GLN A 185 -16.73 -19.31 -14.24
CA GLN A 185 -16.75 -19.61 -12.79
C GLN A 185 -15.31 -19.83 -12.29
N GLY A 186 -14.54 -18.74 -12.20
CA GLY A 186 -13.12 -18.69 -11.84
C GLY A 186 -12.62 -17.24 -11.75
N PRO A 187 -11.39 -17.00 -11.29
CA PRO A 187 -10.80 -15.66 -11.26
C PRO A 187 -10.85 -15.00 -12.65
N LEU A 188 -11.24 -13.72 -12.69
CA LEU A 188 -11.33 -12.94 -13.91
C LEU A 188 -9.96 -12.91 -14.61
N PHE A 189 -9.90 -13.33 -15.87
CA PHE A 189 -8.67 -13.55 -16.65
C PHE A 189 -7.72 -14.67 -16.16
N GLY A 190 -8.13 -15.49 -15.19
CA GLY A 190 -7.26 -16.54 -14.64
C GLY A 190 -6.09 -16.01 -13.81
N PHE A 191 -6.17 -14.78 -13.29
CA PHE A 191 -5.07 -14.16 -12.56
C PHE A 191 -4.85 -14.81 -11.19
N THR A 192 -3.62 -15.27 -10.95
CA THR A 192 -3.09 -15.56 -9.62
C THR A 192 -2.59 -14.27 -8.98
N LYS A 193 -2.42 -14.24 -7.65
CA LYS A 193 -1.85 -13.07 -6.95
C LYS A 193 -0.45 -12.69 -7.46
N ALA A 194 0.33 -13.67 -7.95
CA ALA A 194 1.62 -13.41 -8.57
C ALA A 194 1.48 -12.65 -9.90
N ASN A 195 0.50 -13.04 -10.74
CA ASN A 195 0.23 -12.34 -12.00
C ASN A 195 -0.23 -10.89 -11.73
N GLU A 196 -1.09 -10.69 -10.74
CA GLU A 196 -1.53 -9.35 -10.34
C GLU A 196 -0.38 -8.48 -9.84
N LEU A 197 0.51 -9.06 -9.03
CA LEU A 197 1.71 -8.37 -8.57
C LEU A 197 2.57 -7.92 -9.76
N PHE A 198 2.77 -8.80 -10.74
CA PHE A 198 3.54 -8.47 -11.93
C PHE A 198 2.88 -7.36 -12.77
N VAL A 199 1.57 -7.44 -13.01
CA VAL A 199 0.81 -6.37 -13.68
C VAL A 199 0.90 -5.06 -12.89
N GLY A 200 0.94 -5.14 -11.55
CA GLY A 200 1.11 -3.99 -10.67
C GLY A 200 2.47 -3.33 -10.86
N ARG A 201 3.54 -4.12 -10.91
CA ARG A 201 4.90 -3.64 -11.19
C ARG A 201 5.01 -3.03 -12.59
N LEU A 202 4.35 -3.61 -13.59
CA LEU A 202 4.26 -3.01 -14.93
C LEU A 202 3.54 -1.66 -14.91
N ALA A 203 2.44 -1.55 -14.18
CA ALA A 203 1.73 -0.28 -14.02
C ALA A 203 2.60 0.77 -13.29
N GLN A 204 3.37 0.38 -12.28
CA GLN A 204 4.33 1.26 -11.60
C GLN A 204 5.40 1.79 -12.56
N LEU A 205 5.96 0.94 -13.42
CA LEU A 205 6.92 1.39 -14.45
C LEU A 205 6.24 2.31 -15.48
N GLY A 206 5.04 1.96 -15.92
CA GLY A 206 4.25 2.76 -16.85
C GLY A 206 3.99 4.17 -16.33
N ILE A 207 3.45 4.30 -15.10
CA ILE A 207 3.20 5.61 -14.50
C ILE A 207 4.49 6.39 -14.29
N VAL A 208 5.56 5.75 -13.82
CA VAL A 208 6.86 6.41 -13.62
C VAL A 208 7.40 6.99 -14.92
N PHE A 209 7.52 6.18 -15.98
CA PHE A 209 8.11 6.66 -17.23
C PHE A 209 7.22 7.71 -17.90
N SER A 210 5.89 7.58 -17.78
CA SER A 210 4.98 8.62 -18.28
C SER A 210 5.17 9.95 -17.57
N ILE A 211 5.34 9.95 -16.24
CA ILE A 211 5.57 11.15 -15.43
C ILE A 211 6.93 11.76 -15.76
N ILE A 212 8.00 10.94 -15.85
CA ILE A 212 9.34 11.44 -16.22
C ILE A 212 9.29 12.08 -17.61
N GLY A 213 8.63 11.43 -18.57
CA GLY A 213 8.42 11.98 -19.89
C GLY A 213 7.66 13.31 -19.85
N GLU A 214 6.63 13.43 -19.01
CA GLU A 214 5.83 14.65 -18.89
C GLU A 214 6.61 15.79 -18.23
N ILE A 215 7.41 15.50 -17.19
CA ILE A 215 8.32 16.47 -16.57
C ILE A 215 9.26 17.05 -17.62
N VAL A 216 9.95 16.19 -18.39
CA VAL A 216 11.00 16.64 -19.32
C VAL A 216 10.43 17.27 -20.58
N THR A 217 9.36 16.70 -21.14
CA THR A 217 8.86 17.08 -22.47
C THR A 217 7.65 18.00 -22.44
N GLY A 218 6.95 18.10 -21.30
CA GLY A 218 5.68 18.81 -21.19
C GLY A 218 4.48 18.09 -21.83
N LYS A 219 4.67 16.85 -22.30
CA LYS A 219 3.62 16.06 -22.97
C LYS A 219 3.15 14.94 -22.06
N GLY A 220 1.84 14.72 -21.98
CA GLY A 220 1.27 13.60 -21.24
C GLY A 220 1.62 12.24 -21.84
N ALA A 221 1.23 11.17 -21.15
CA ALA A 221 1.46 9.78 -21.51
C ALA A 221 0.91 9.42 -22.89
N LEU A 222 -0.30 9.88 -23.23
CA LEU A 222 -0.95 9.57 -24.51
C LEU A 222 -0.24 10.27 -25.67
N ALA A 223 0.12 11.55 -25.47
CA ALA A 223 0.90 12.30 -26.44
C ALA A 223 2.31 11.69 -26.64
N GLN A 224 2.94 11.18 -25.58
CA GLN A 224 4.20 10.44 -25.66
C GLN A 224 4.04 9.17 -26.50
N LEU A 225 3.00 8.37 -26.24
CA LEU A 225 2.75 7.14 -27.01
C LEU A 225 2.52 7.42 -28.50
N ASN A 226 1.74 8.45 -28.83
CA ASN A 226 1.54 8.86 -30.22
C ASN A 226 2.86 9.28 -30.89
N PHE A 227 3.70 10.05 -30.19
CA PHE A 227 4.98 10.52 -30.71
C PHE A 227 6.00 9.40 -30.88
N GLU A 228 6.10 8.47 -29.92
CA GLU A 228 7.07 7.38 -29.94
C GLU A 228 6.69 6.24 -30.88
N THR A 229 5.40 5.89 -30.94
CA THR A 229 4.94 4.79 -31.82
C THR A 229 4.69 5.25 -33.26
N GLY A 230 4.49 6.55 -33.47
CA GLY A 230 4.05 7.10 -34.76
C GLY A 230 2.61 6.73 -35.13
N VAL A 231 1.87 6.03 -34.25
CA VAL A 231 0.49 5.62 -34.49
C VAL A 231 -0.44 6.80 -34.20
N PRO A 232 -1.28 7.22 -35.17
CA PRO A 232 -2.27 8.27 -34.96
C PRO A 232 -3.18 8.02 -33.74
N ILE A 233 -3.58 9.08 -33.03
CA ILE A 233 -4.36 8.96 -31.78
C ILE A 233 -5.67 8.19 -32.00
N ASN A 234 -6.35 8.39 -33.13
CA ASN A 234 -7.58 7.66 -33.48
C ASN A 234 -7.37 6.14 -33.62
N GLU A 235 -6.17 5.68 -33.97
CA GLU A 235 -5.83 4.25 -34.02
C GLU A 235 -5.37 3.71 -32.67
N ILE A 236 -4.81 4.57 -31.81
CA ILE A 236 -4.35 4.19 -30.46
C ILE A 236 -5.50 4.17 -29.43
N GLU A 237 -6.56 4.96 -29.66
CA GLU A 237 -7.72 5.11 -28.77
C GLU A 237 -8.37 3.77 -28.36
N PRO A 238 -8.64 2.81 -29.26
CA PRO A 238 -9.21 1.51 -28.87
C PRO A 238 -8.26 0.68 -28.00
N LEU A 239 -6.96 0.68 -28.33
CA LEU A 239 -5.93 -0.02 -27.56
C LEU A 239 -5.74 0.63 -26.18
N LEU A 240 -5.81 1.94 -26.12
CA LEU A 240 -5.76 2.72 -24.89
C LEU A 240 -6.96 2.41 -23.99
N LEU A 241 -8.17 2.46 -24.54
CA LEU A 241 -9.39 2.17 -23.80
C LEU A 241 -9.38 0.74 -23.26
N PHE A 242 -8.91 -0.22 -24.06
CA PHE A 242 -8.68 -1.58 -23.61
C PHE A 242 -7.72 -1.64 -22.42
N ASN A 243 -6.57 -0.96 -22.50
CA ASN A 243 -5.60 -0.91 -21.39
C ASN A 243 -6.17 -0.28 -20.12
N ILE A 244 -6.91 0.83 -20.25
CA ILE A 244 -7.57 1.51 -19.13
C ILE A 244 -8.55 0.56 -18.43
N VAL A 245 -9.42 -0.09 -19.21
CA VAL A 245 -10.39 -1.06 -18.68
C VAL A 245 -9.69 -2.26 -18.06
N PHE A 246 -8.64 -2.78 -18.72
CA PHE A 246 -7.84 -3.88 -18.21
C PHE A 246 -7.21 -3.56 -16.85
N PHE A 247 -6.51 -2.44 -16.71
CA PHE A 247 -5.89 -2.05 -15.45
C PHE A 247 -6.91 -1.79 -14.35
N PHE A 248 -8.05 -1.16 -14.68
CA PHE A 248 -9.12 -0.93 -13.71
C PHE A 248 -9.71 -2.24 -13.18
N ILE A 249 -9.99 -3.18 -14.08
CA ILE A 249 -10.52 -4.49 -13.70
C ILE A 249 -9.49 -5.29 -12.90
N ALA A 250 -8.23 -5.32 -13.34
CA ALA A 250 -7.14 -6.00 -12.64
C ALA A 250 -6.89 -5.41 -11.25
N ALA A 251 -7.06 -4.09 -11.08
CA ALA A 251 -6.86 -3.43 -9.81
C ALA A 251 -7.96 -3.74 -8.78
N ILE A 252 -9.17 -4.09 -9.21
CA ILE A 252 -10.30 -4.36 -8.32
C ILE A 252 -10.52 -5.85 -8.11
N ASN A 253 -10.29 -6.67 -9.12
CA ASN A 253 -10.48 -8.11 -9.01
C ASN A 253 -9.36 -8.73 -8.17
N PRO A 254 -9.66 -9.55 -7.15
CA PRO A 254 -8.66 -10.31 -6.42
C PRO A 254 -8.23 -11.58 -7.16
N GLY A 255 -6.93 -11.86 -7.15
CA GLY A 255 -6.35 -13.04 -7.78
C GLY A 255 -6.45 -14.25 -6.87
N THR A 256 -6.39 -15.44 -7.47
CA THR A 256 -6.36 -16.70 -6.71
C THR A 256 -5.01 -16.91 -6.04
N GLY A 257 -5.02 -17.75 -4.99
CA GLY A 257 -3.85 -18.09 -4.20
C GLY A 257 -3.86 -17.42 -2.83
N LYS A 258 -3.02 -17.94 -1.93
CA LYS A 258 -2.84 -17.47 -0.57
C LYS A 258 -1.44 -16.92 -0.36
N PHE A 259 -1.35 -15.92 0.51
CA PHE A 259 -0.06 -15.42 0.96
C PHE A 259 0.41 -16.31 2.10
N VAL A 260 1.66 -16.72 2.05
CA VAL A 260 2.32 -17.49 3.11
C VAL A 260 3.55 -16.70 3.56
N THR A 261 3.68 -16.52 4.86
CA THR A 261 4.86 -15.88 5.46
C THR A 261 6.00 -16.89 5.59
N ASP A 262 7.24 -16.42 5.52
CA ASP A 262 8.44 -17.27 5.58
C ASP A 262 8.58 -18.06 6.89
N GLU A 263 7.84 -17.70 7.94
CA GLU A 263 7.79 -18.43 9.21
C GLU A 263 6.78 -19.59 9.25
N GLU A 264 5.83 -19.64 8.32
CA GLU A 264 4.72 -20.63 8.31
C GLU A 264 5.03 -21.89 7.48
N ASP A 265 6.16 -21.92 6.77
CA ASP A 265 6.56 -23.01 5.89
C ASP A 265 7.38 -24.13 6.59
N GLU A 266 6.94 -24.57 7.77
CA GLU A 266 7.39 -25.81 8.44
C GLU A 266 6.25 -26.70 8.94
#